data_AF-A0AAV7ZHH1-F1
#
_entry.id   AF-A0AAV7ZHH1-F1
#
_cell.length_a   1.000
_cell.length_b   1.000
_cell.length_c   1.000
_cell.angle_alpha   90.00
_cell.angle_beta   90.00
_cell.angle_gamma   90.00
#
_symmetry.space_group_name_H-M   'P 1'
#
loop_
_entity.id
_entity.type
_entity.pdbx_description
1 polymer ?
#
loop_
_entity_poly.entity_id
_entity_poly.type
_entity_poly.pdbx_seq_one_letter_code
_entity_poly.pdbx_strand_id
1 'polypeptide(L)'
;MGRNIEHILALLFVLFNTCYLFQEMKITPTEYSWNGNFVPSFPIQGIYDQKYNDTTDPTLPPGNWDYEDNKLSSWNNYKTNFGNFTELRDSDNNLYGWKMNTHDYNADWDVVGSLWQGSSGLNLADLGPQGVMHSTAEAYFGSGQTVISLKEGYGLSAQTSTHDDLVLIGFCNNLDDLSKNALTEDYDFRGATFHTLSGDDRVYIRNIGRAAIDLGNGDSGRTDTVDIDDGDDVVAIHGNSYDFRIFGGNGNDVFFWYVDENKQSTSWLGPSFFGTGGWGDALWGGTGTDRLVMVIPTDTEIVIGTDSTPDYGYFQFVKVDGEWSPDETTEDNVYTRYCGTCGINEGDNRKTAIFRYSSIDGSVYTGHFYVTNMEEIQIGVGEEAKVYEIDDINGDLILNNDLTPLEEPEFPTQYCKKTDDSKITSDGNTIYRKMISQTFMNMIIFFLFTFLFSILN
;
A
#
# COMPACT_ATOMS: atom_id res chain seq x y z
N MET A 1 2.83 -55.22 34.28
CA MET A 1 3.86 -54.82 33.29
C MET A 1 3.26 -54.42 31.93
N GLY A 2 2.33 -55.19 31.34
CA GLY A 2 1.76 -54.87 30.01
C GLY A 2 1.11 -53.47 29.84
N ARG A 3 0.35 -52.98 30.83
CA ARG A 3 -0.35 -51.68 30.73
C ARG A 3 0.55 -50.44 30.72
N ASN A 4 1.79 -50.52 31.21
CA ASN A 4 2.70 -49.37 31.22
C ASN A 4 3.42 -49.20 29.88
N ILE A 5 3.60 -50.28 29.11
CA ILE A 5 4.26 -50.24 27.80
C ILE A 5 3.35 -49.58 26.76
N GLU A 6 2.04 -49.82 26.81
CA GLU A 6 1.07 -49.19 25.90
C GLU A 6 1.00 -47.67 26.06
N HIS A 7 1.06 -47.16 27.30
CA HIS A 7 1.06 -45.71 27.55
C HIS A 7 2.37 -45.04 27.11
N ILE A 8 3.51 -45.72 27.26
CA ILE A 8 4.81 -45.22 26.80
C ILE A 8 4.86 -45.20 25.26
N LEU A 9 4.36 -46.23 24.59
CA LEU A 9 4.27 -46.28 23.13
C LEU A 9 3.30 -45.23 22.57
N ALA A 10 2.16 -45.00 23.22
CA ALA A 10 1.23 -43.93 22.84
C ALA A 10 1.87 -42.54 22.98
N LEU A 11 2.59 -42.28 24.07
CA LEU A 11 3.29 -41.01 24.28
C LEU A 11 4.40 -40.80 23.24
N LEU A 12 5.17 -41.85 22.92
CA LEU A 12 6.19 -41.81 21.87
C LEU A 12 5.59 -41.56 20.50
N PHE A 13 4.43 -42.14 20.18
CA PHE A 13 3.75 -41.93 18.91
C PHE A 13 3.24 -40.49 18.76
N VAL A 14 2.71 -39.88 19.83
CA VAL A 14 2.29 -38.47 19.84
C VAL A 14 3.50 -37.55 19.68
N LEU A 15 4.61 -37.83 20.37
CA LEU A 15 5.86 -37.07 20.26
C LEU A 15 6.51 -37.20 18.87
N PHE A 16 6.48 -38.40 18.28
CA PHE A 16 7.04 -38.61 16.94
C PHE A 16 6.21 -37.90 15.86
N ASN A 17 4.87 -37.92 15.96
CA ASN A 17 4.01 -37.20 15.02
C ASN A 17 4.09 -35.68 15.18
N THR A 18 4.24 -35.17 16.41
CA THR A 18 4.44 -33.73 16.62
C THR A 18 5.82 -33.28 16.13
N CYS A 19 6.89 -34.08 16.29
CA CYS A 19 8.19 -33.77 15.68
C CYS A 19 8.18 -33.83 14.14
N TYR A 20 7.39 -34.71 13.52
CA TYR A 20 7.26 -34.78 12.05
C TYR A 20 6.46 -33.60 11.46
N LEU A 21 5.53 -33.04 12.23
CA LEU A 21 4.81 -31.81 11.86
C LEU A 21 5.68 -30.54 11.93
N PHE A 22 6.88 -30.61 12.52
CA PHE A 22 7.86 -29.51 12.56
C PHE A 22 9.04 -29.71 11.59
N GLN A 23 8.97 -30.68 10.68
CA GLN A 23 9.92 -30.81 9.58
C GLN A 23 9.65 -29.71 8.55
N GLU A 24 10.59 -28.77 8.46
CA GLU A 24 10.72 -27.74 7.41
C GLU A 24 9.51 -26.80 7.26
N MET A 25 9.42 -25.78 8.13
CA MET A 25 8.93 -24.49 7.63
C MET A 25 9.96 -24.01 6.60
N LYS A 26 9.78 -24.45 5.34
CA LYS A 26 10.48 -23.85 4.22
C LYS A 26 10.03 -22.40 4.15
N ILE A 27 10.97 -21.48 4.32
CA ILE A 27 10.75 -20.09 3.92
C ILE A 27 10.58 -20.13 2.41
N THR A 28 9.32 -20.02 1.97
CA THR A 28 9.00 -19.85 0.56
C THR A 28 9.31 -18.41 0.17
N PRO A 29 9.73 -18.14 -1.08
CA PRO A 29 9.94 -16.76 -1.58
C PRO A 29 8.76 -15.81 -1.33
N THR A 30 7.58 -16.36 -1.05
CA THR A 30 6.34 -15.67 -0.75
C THR A 30 6.22 -15.16 0.70
N GLU A 31 7.13 -15.47 1.64
CA GLU A 31 6.97 -15.07 3.06
C GLU A 31 6.78 -13.55 3.23
N TYR A 32 7.37 -12.76 2.34
CA TYR A 32 7.28 -11.31 2.39
C TYR A 32 6.49 -10.71 1.21
N SER A 33 6.02 -11.55 0.29
CA SER A 33 5.06 -11.13 -0.72
C SER A 33 3.72 -10.88 -0.03
N TRP A 34 3.16 -9.69 -0.20
CA TRP A 34 2.00 -9.27 0.61
C TRP A 34 0.72 -10.02 0.25
N ASN A 35 0.61 -10.50 -0.99
CA ASN A 35 -0.48 -11.34 -1.47
C ASN A 35 -0.04 -12.78 -1.81
N GLY A 36 1.25 -13.08 -1.74
CA GLY A 36 1.80 -14.40 -2.08
C GLY A 36 1.92 -14.69 -3.58
N ASN A 37 1.66 -13.71 -4.44
CA ASN A 37 1.69 -13.88 -5.91
C ASN A 37 3.09 -13.71 -6.51
N PHE A 38 4.06 -13.21 -5.74
CA PHE A 38 5.44 -13.10 -6.24
C PHE A 38 6.11 -14.47 -6.34
N VAL A 39 6.21 -14.97 -7.58
CA VAL A 39 6.85 -16.26 -7.91
C VAL A 39 8.09 -16.01 -8.79
N PRO A 40 9.27 -15.82 -8.19
CA PRO A 40 10.47 -15.51 -8.94
C PRO A 40 11.01 -16.71 -9.72
N SER A 41 11.61 -16.42 -10.89
CA SER A 41 12.42 -17.38 -11.63
C SER A 41 13.90 -17.19 -11.32
N PHE A 42 14.58 -18.23 -10.83
CA PHE A 42 15.98 -18.14 -10.42
C PHE A 42 16.97 -18.55 -11.54
N PRO A 43 18.14 -17.87 -11.66
CA PRO A 43 18.52 -16.66 -10.95
C PRO A 43 17.76 -15.43 -11.46
N ILE A 44 17.36 -14.54 -10.54
CA ILE A 44 16.63 -13.31 -10.88
C ILE A 44 17.61 -12.32 -11.55
N GLN A 45 17.34 -11.96 -12.79
CA GLN A 45 18.15 -11.00 -13.54
C GLN A 45 17.90 -9.58 -13.03
N GLY A 46 18.96 -8.85 -12.66
CA GLY A 46 18.83 -7.49 -12.12
C GLY A 46 18.68 -7.42 -10.59
N ILE A 47 18.85 -8.54 -9.89
CA ILE A 47 18.77 -8.54 -8.43
C ILE A 47 20.01 -7.92 -7.76
N TYR A 48 21.16 -7.90 -8.44
CA TYR A 48 22.39 -7.31 -7.93
C TYR A 48 22.74 -6.03 -8.68
N ASP A 49 23.50 -5.17 -8.02
CA ASP A 49 24.14 -4.05 -8.71
C ASP A 49 25.10 -4.54 -9.81
N GLN A 50 24.84 -4.14 -11.06
CA GLN A 50 25.62 -4.58 -12.22
C GLN A 50 27.05 -4.02 -12.23
N LYS A 51 27.30 -2.87 -11.60
CA LYS A 51 28.61 -2.21 -11.61
C LYS A 51 29.61 -2.97 -10.73
N TYR A 52 29.16 -3.45 -9.58
CA TYR A 52 30.04 -4.13 -8.63
C TYR A 52 30.01 -5.65 -8.75
N ASN A 53 28.89 -6.21 -9.24
CA ASN A 53 28.68 -7.65 -9.44
C ASN A 53 28.94 -8.46 -8.14
N ASP A 54 28.60 -9.74 -8.08
CA ASP A 54 28.73 -10.59 -6.87
C ASP A 54 30.19 -10.79 -6.34
N THR A 55 31.17 -10.06 -6.88
CA THR A 55 32.60 -10.27 -6.63
C THR A 55 33.24 -9.23 -5.71
N THR A 56 32.51 -8.16 -5.35
CA THR A 56 33.01 -7.17 -4.38
C THR A 56 32.38 -7.38 -3.01
N ASP A 57 33.19 -7.31 -1.97
CA ASP A 57 32.71 -7.17 -0.60
C ASP A 57 32.46 -5.67 -0.31
N PRO A 58 31.21 -5.23 -0.08
CA PRO A 58 29.99 -6.03 0.10
C PRO A 58 29.15 -6.23 -1.18
N THR A 59 28.33 -7.28 -1.18
CA THR A 59 27.23 -7.49 -2.14
C THR A 59 26.13 -6.45 -1.89
N LEU A 60 25.62 -5.83 -2.96
CA LEU A 60 24.66 -4.72 -2.87
C LEU A 60 23.48 -4.88 -3.85
N PRO A 61 22.28 -4.37 -3.49
CA PRO A 61 21.19 -4.18 -4.44
C PRO A 61 21.55 -3.14 -5.50
N PRO A 62 20.82 -3.05 -6.62
CA PRO A 62 21.04 -1.99 -7.60
C PRO A 62 20.94 -0.58 -6.99
N GLY A 63 21.91 0.27 -7.31
CA GLY A 63 21.89 1.66 -6.86
C GLY A 63 23.13 2.47 -7.22
N ASN A 64 23.07 3.76 -6.92
CA ASN A 64 24.16 4.70 -7.19
C ASN A 64 25.18 4.70 -6.04
N TRP A 65 25.91 3.60 -5.89
CA TRP A 65 26.80 3.39 -4.73
C TRP A 65 28.17 4.07 -4.82
N ASP A 66 28.51 4.61 -5.99
CA ASP A 66 29.75 5.36 -6.24
C ASP A 66 29.44 6.84 -6.47
N TYR A 67 30.41 7.69 -6.15
CA TYR A 67 30.51 9.03 -6.69
C TYR A 67 31.77 9.11 -7.57
N GLU A 68 31.58 9.41 -8.85
CA GLU A 68 32.63 9.46 -9.88
C GLU A 68 33.38 8.11 -9.99
N ASP A 69 34.59 7.97 -9.43
CA ASP A 69 35.42 6.75 -9.48
C ASP A 69 35.75 6.14 -8.10
N ASN A 70 35.09 6.61 -7.02
CA ASN A 70 35.42 6.25 -5.64
C ASN A 70 34.68 5.00 -5.14
N LYS A 71 35.36 3.83 -5.21
CA LYS A 71 35.12 2.58 -4.45
C LYS A 71 34.05 2.64 -3.33
N LEU A 72 32.77 2.64 -3.68
CA LEU A 72 31.64 2.59 -2.75
C LEU A 72 31.50 3.81 -1.82
N SER A 73 31.88 5.02 -2.24
CA SER A 73 31.76 6.21 -1.39
C SER A 73 30.33 6.52 -0.96
N SER A 74 29.37 6.41 -1.88
CA SER A 74 27.96 6.69 -1.61
C SER A 74 27.35 5.58 -0.76
N TRP A 75 27.75 4.32 -0.99
CA TRP A 75 27.41 3.22 -0.09
C TRP A 75 27.98 3.42 1.33
N ASN A 76 29.23 3.83 1.48
CA ASN A 76 29.80 4.07 2.81
C ASN A 76 29.08 5.20 3.53
N ASN A 77 28.63 6.22 2.79
CA ASN A 77 27.79 7.29 3.32
C ASN A 77 26.40 6.76 3.75
N TYR A 78 25.72 6.01 2.88
CA TYR A 78 24.45 5.34 3.17
C TYR A 78 24.55 4.44 4.41
N LYS A 79 25.57 3.58 4.43
CA LYS A 79 25.88 2.68 5.54
C LYS A 79 26.09 3.38 6.86
N THR A 80 26.74 4.54 6.83
CA THR A 80 27.06 5.29 8.05
C THR A 80 25.86 6.08 8.56
N ASN A 81 25.12 6.71 7.65
CA ASN A 81 24.15 7.74 8.02
C ASN A 81 22.69 7.28 7.94
N PHE A 82 22.38 6.26 7.16
CA PHE A 82 21.01 5.85 6.88
C PHE A 82 20.72 4.42 7.34
N GLY A 83 21.45 3.43 6.82
CA GLY A 83 21.12 2.03 7.07
C GLY A 83 21.95 1.04 6.28
N ASN A 84 21.51 -0.21 6.21
CA ASN A 84 22.12 -1.26 5.38
C ASN A 84 21.04 -2.10 4.69
N PHE A 85 21.46 -3.16 3.99
CA PHE A 85 20.53 -4.09 3.35
C PHE A 85 20.70 -5.51 3.89
N THR A 86 19.58 -6.22 4.00
CA THR A 86 19.51 -7.66 4.23
C THR A 86 19.04 -8.33 2.95
N GLU A 87 19.81 -9.33 2.52
CA GLU A 87 19.40 -10.27 1.47
C GLU A 87 18.21 -11.11 1.93
N LEU A 88 17.16 -11.17 1.11
CA LEU A 88 16.02 -12.07 1.32
C LEU A 88 16.28 -13.37 0.56
N ARG A 89 16.47 -14.47 1.29
CA ARG A 89 16.83 -15.78 0.73
C ARG A 89 15.82 -16.85 1.09
N ASP A 90 15.49 -17.70 0.13
CA ASP A 90 14.57 -18.82 0.32
C ASP A 90 15.23 -20.00 1.05
N SER A 91 14.48 -21.08 1.29
CA SER A 91 15.01 -22.29 1.94
C SER A 91 16.16 -22.98 1.19
N ASP A 92 16.26 -22.74 -0.12
CA ASP A 92 17.31 -23.28 -1.00
C ASP A 92 18.50 -22.29 -1.15
N ASN A 93 18.50 -21.21 -0.36
CA ASN A 93 19.49 -20.14 -0.34
C ASN A 93 19.54 -19.29 -1.62
N ASN A 94 18.49 -19.32 -2.45
CA ASN A 94 18.36 -18.42 -3.59
C ASN A 94 17.96 -17.02 -3.10
N LEU A 95 18.68 -15.99 -3.57
CA LEU A 95 18.33 -14.60 -3.31
C LEU A 95 17.09 -14.24 -4.14
N TYR A 96 16.05 -13.73 -3.49
CA TYR A 96 14.81 -13.32 -4.15
C TYR A 96 14.41 -11.86 -3.92
N GLY A 97 15.13 -11.14 -3.06
CA GLY A 97 14.86 -9.73 -2.84
C GLY A 97 15.80 -9.08 -1.83
N TRP A 98 15.49 -7.82 -1.52
CA TRP A 98 16.23 -6.98 -0.60
C TRP A 98 15.31 -6.33 0.40
N LYS A 99 15.74 -6.36 1.66
CA LYS A 99 15.15 -5.56 2.72
C LYS A 99 16.12 -4.45 3.12
N MET A 100 15.64 -3.23 3.06
CA MET A 100 16.33 -2.12 3.67
C MET A 100 16.19 -2.17 5.20
N ASN A 101 17.29 -1.98 5.90
CA ASN A 101 17.30 -1.84 7.35
C ASN A 101 17.85 -0.46 7.70
N THR A 102 16.99 0.38 8.24
CA THR A 102 17.37 1.69 8.77
C THR A 102 18.05 1.53 10.13
N HIS A 103 18.97 2.44 10.48
CA HIS A 103 19.60 2.41 11.81
C HIS A 103 18.60 2.69 12.93
N ASP A 104 17.71 3.65 12.67
CA ASP A 104 16.75 4.16 13.64
C ASP A 104 15.30 3.99 13.14
N TYR A 105 14.35 4.11 14.08
CA TYR A 105 12.90 4.05 13.81
C TYR A 105 12.33 5.34 13.19
N ASN A 106 13.16 6.37 13.06
CA ASN A 106 12.86 7.68 12.49
C ASN A 106 13.73 7.94 11.25
N ALA A 107 13.78 6.97 10.34
CA ALA A 107 14.62 7.08 9.16
C ALA A 107 14.20 8.27 8.31
N ASP A 108 15.18 9.09 7.94
CA ASP A 108 14.98 10.26 7.10
C ASP A 108 15.48 9.95 5.69
N TRP A 109 14.57 9.52 4.81
CA TRP A 109 14.87 9.19 3.43
C TRP A 109 14.83 10.45 2.58
N ASP A 110 16.03 10.97 2.34
CA ASP A 110 16.32 12.09 1.47
C ASP A 110 17.15 11.63 0.25
N VAL A 111 18.01 12.52 -0.26
CA VAL A 111 18.98 12.26 -1.33
C VAL A 111 19.87 11.04 -1.05
N VAL A 112 20.18 10.74 0.22
CA VAL A 112 20.98 9.56 0.58
C VAL A 112 20.15 8.29 0.45
N GLY A 113 18.89 8.32 0.86
CA GLY A 113 17.96 7.20 0.68
C GLY A 113 17.75 6.87 -0.79
N SER A 114 17.58 7.90 -1.62
CA SER A 114 17.30 7.78 -3.07
C SER A 114 18.45 7.20 -3.90
N LEU A 115 19.58 6.84 -3.27
CA LEU A 115 20.66 6.12 -3.93
C LEU A 115 20.27 4.67 -4.26
N TRP A 116 19.36 4.07 -3.48
CA TRP A 116 18.81 2.76 -3.78
C TRP A 116 17.78 2.87 -4.91
N GLN A 117 17.91 2.03 -5.94
CA GLN A 117 17.05 2.03 -7.12
C GLN A 117 16.12 0.81 -7.19
N GLY A 118 15.97 0.10 -6.06
CA GLY A 118 15.27 -1.18 -6.03
C GLY A 118 15.94 -2.27 -6.85
N SER A 119 15.25 -3.39 -7.01
CA SER A 119 15.72 -4.55 -7.77
C SER A 119 14.56 -5.18 -8.54
N SER A 120 14.86 -6.15 -9.40
CA SER A 120 13.83 -6.99 -10.03
C SER A 120 13.31 -8.11 -9.12
N GLY A 121 13.85 -8.23 -7.91
CA GLY A 121 13.32 -9.09 -6.85
C GLY A 121 12.34 -8.32 -5.95
N LEU A 122 11.93 -8.93 -4.83
CA LEU A 122 11.13 -8.26 -3.82
C LEU A 122 11.91 -7.11 -3.15
N ASN A 123 11.30 -5.93 -3.03
CA ASN A 123 11.90 -4.73 -2.44
C ASN A 123 11.12 -4.31 -1.19
N LEU A 124 11.73 -4.42 -0.01
CA LEU A 124 11.09 -4.00 1.25
C LEU A 124 11.73 -2.71 1.77
N ALA A 125 10.98 -1.62 1.69
CA ALA A 125 11.35 -0.27 2.15
C ALA A 125 10.52 0.13 3.38
N ASP A 126 10.92 -0.35 4.55
CA ASP A 126 10.31 0.01 5.85
C ASP A 126 11.16 1.09 6.55
N LEU A 127 10.65 2.33 6.57
CA LEU A 127 11.30 3.47 7.24
C LEU A 127 11.04 3.51 8.75
N GLY A 128 10.20 2.60 9.25
CA GLY A 128 9.75 2.56 10.62
C GLY A 128 8.63 3.58 10.91
N PRO A 129 8.16 3.56 12.16
CA PRO A 129 6.98 4.31 12.60
C PRO A 129 7.19 5.83 12.65
N GLN A 130 8.41 6.34 12.57
CA GLN A 130 8.65 7.78 12.42
C GLN A 130 9.40 8.09 11.14
N GLY A 131 9.40 7.14 10.21
CA GLY A 131 10.11 7.23 8.95
C GLY A 131 9.50 8.26 8.01
N VAL A 132 10.34 9.07 7.40
CA VAL A 132 9.93 10.14 6.48
C VAL A 132 10.62 9.92 5.14
N MET A 133 9.89 10.12 4.05
CA MET A 133 10.47 10.21 2.70
C MET A 133 10.23 11.61 2.16
N HIS A 134 11.27 12.31 1.72
CA HIS A 134 11.07 13.67 1.22
C HIS A 134 12.16 14.22 0.30
N SER A 135 11.87 15.38 -0.31
CA SER A 135 12.81 16.21 -1.07
C SER A 135 13.60 15.45 -2.13
N THR A 136 12.96 14.46 -2.74
CA THR A 136 13.54 13.56 -3.72
C THR A 136 12.82 13.77 -5.03
N ALA A 137 13.55 14.20 -6.07
CA ALA A 137 12.94 14.49 -7.37
C ALA A 137 12.28 13.25 -7.98
N GLU A 138 12.88 12.08 -7.79
CA GLU A 138 12.40 10.79 -8.28
C GLU A 138 13.03 9.67 -7.44
N ALA A 139 12.22 8.89 -6.74
CA ALA A 139 12.62 7.64 -6.10
C ALA A 139 12.10 6.47 -6.93
N TYR A 140 12.94 5.48 -7.22
CA TYR A 140 12.57 4.32 -8.02
C TYR A 140 12.87 3.04 -7.24
N PHE A 141 11.89 2.14 -7.14
CA PHE A 141 12.00 0.89 -6.39
C PHE A 141 12.17 -0.34 -7.27
N GLY A 142 12.66 -0.17 -8.49
CA GLY A 142 13.03 -1.28 -9.36
C GLY A 142 11.82 -1.88 -10.07
N SER A 143 12.04 -3.04 -10.68
CA SER A 143 11.03 -3.71 -11.51
C SER A 143 10.44 -4.94 -10.82
N GLY A 144 10.61 -5.09 -9.51
CA GLY A 144 10.11 -6.22 -8.74
C GLY A 144 9.17 -5.75 -7.64
N GLN A 145 8.27 -6.65 -7.19
CA GLN A 145 7.27 -6.36 -6.16
C GLN A 145 7.87 -5.55 -5.01
N THR A 146 7.17 -4.52 -4.59
CA THR A 146 7.64 -3.49 -3.66
C THR A 146 6.66 -3.36 -2.50
N VAL A 147 7.21 -3.31 -1.29
CA VAL A 147 6.46 -2.93 -0.10
C VAL A 147 7.12 -1.72 0.54
N ILE A 148 6.37 -0.64 0.64
CA ILE A 148 6.80 0.63 1.23
C ILE A 148 5.98 0.91 2.49
N SER A 149 6.67 1.22 3.58
CA SER A 149 6.03 1.66 4.82
C SER A 149 6.74 2.88 5.38
N LEU A 150 5.99 3.97 5.57
CA LEU A 150 6.47 5.22 6.13
C LEU A 150 5.40 5.94 6.93
N LYS A 151 5.84 6.87 7.79
CA LYS A 151 4.98 7.80 8.50
C LYS A 151 4.59 8.98 7.61
N GLU A 152 5.58 9.68 7.06
CA GLU A 152 5.36 10.95 6.37
C GLU A 152 6.04 11.00 5.00
N GLY A 153 5.38 11.59 4.01
CA GLY A 153 5.90 11.81 2.66
C GLY A 153 5.65 13.23 2.18
N TYR A 154 6.67 13.96 1.72
CA TYR A 154 6.47 15.29 1.14
C TYR A 154 7.52 15.75 0.13
N GLY A 155 7.09 16.55 -0.85
CA GLY A 155 8.00 17.12 -1.85
C GLY A 155 8.79 16.05 -2.60
N LEU A 156 8.12 14.95 -2.96
CA LEU A 156 8.71 13.79 -3.60
C LEU A 156 7.86 13.31 -4.78
N SER A 157 8.52 12.69 -5.76
CA SER A 157 7.89 11.74 -6.67
C SER A 157 8.53 10.38 -6.45
N ALA A 158 7.72 9.34 -6.25
CA ALA A 158 8.19 7.99 -6.05
C ALA A 158 7.43 7.02 -6.93
N GLN A 159 8.16 6.05 -7.47
CA GLN A 159 7.67 5.07 -8.43
C GLN A 159 8.06 3.66 -7.99
N THR A 160 7.08 2.76 -7.97
CA THR A 160 7.30 1.34 -7.69
C THR A 160 7.47 0.55 -9.00
N SER A 161 6.92 -0.65 -9.08
CA SER A 161 7.23 -1.65 -10.11
C SER A 161 6.00 -2.07 -10.90
N THR A 162 6.19 -2.83 -11.97
CA THR A 162 5.10 -3.44 -12.76
C THR A 162 4.66 -4.78 -12.15
N HIS A 163 4.47 -4.81 -10.82
CA HIS A 163 4.02 -5.95 -10.04
C HIS A 163 3.14 -5.46 -8.90
N ASP A 164 2.31 -6.36 -8.35
CA ASP A 164 1.43 -6.07 -7.22
C ASP A 164 2.20 -5.47 -6.03
N ASP A 165 2.08 -4.17 -5.80
CA ASP A 165 2.81 -3.39 -4.82
C ASP A 165 1.94 -3.07 -3.60
N LEU A 166 2.61 -2.79 -2.47
CA LEU A 166 1.95 -2.37 -1.24
C LEU A 166 2.59 -1.10 -0.70
N VAL A 167 1.80 -0.03 -0.60
CA VAL A 167 2.25 1.26 -0.07
C VAL A 167 1.44 1.65 1.16
N LEU A 168 2.14 1.88 2.28
CA LEU A 168 1.57 2.25 3.58
C LEU A 168 2.13 3.60 4.03
N ILE A 169 1.29 4.64 4.10
CA ILE A 169 1.69 6.01 4.47
C ILE A 169 0.88 6.51 5.65
N GLY A 170 1.54 6.85 6.76
CA GLY A 170 0.89 7.35 7.99
C GLY A 170 0.13 6.30 8.79
N PHE A 171 -0.01 5.09 8.25
CA PHE A 171 -0.89 4.04 8.76
C PHE A 171 -0.30 3.19 9.88
N CYS A 172 1.03 3.06 9.93
CA CYS A 172 1.69 2.17 10.88
C CYS A 172 1.88 2.77 12.29
N ASN A 173 1.39 3.98 12.52
CA ASN A 173 1.54 4.69 13.78
C ASN A 173 0.33 4.53 14.67
N ASN A 174 0.48 3.69 15.71
CA ASN A 174 -0.54 3.38 16.71
C ASN A 174 -1.95 3.26 16.12
N LEU A 175 -2.24 2.08 15.57
CA LEU A 175 -3.59 1.63 15.23
C LEU A 175 -4.59 1.87 16.39
N ASP A 176 -4.10 1.94 17.64
CA ASP A 176 -4.88 2.22 18.84
C ASP A 176 -5.29 3.71 19.02
N ASP A 177 -4.70 4.64 18.26
CA ASP A 177 -4.96 6.08 18.35
C ASP A 177 -5.62 6.66 17.08
N LEU A 178 -6.30 5.79 16.31
CA LEU A 178 -7.18 6.16 15.20
C LEU A 178 -8.13 7.31 15.57
N SER A 179 -8.52 7.42 16.85
CA SER A 179 -9.47 8.42 17.35
C SER A 179 -8.88 9.75 17.84
N LYS A 180 -7.55 9.89 18.07
CA LYS A 180 -7.00 11.04 18.82
C LYS A 180 -6.09 12.02 18.07
N ASN A 181 -5.50 11.64 16.94
CA ASN A 181 -4.63 12.55 16.18
C ASN A 181 -5.36 13.47 15.19
N ALA A 182 -6.68 13.38 15.10
CA ALA A 182 -7.49 14.16 14.15
C ALA A 182 -7.70 15.64 14.53
N LEU A 183 -6.87 16.25 15.39
CA LEU A 183 -7.12 17.62 15.90
C LEU A 183 -6.16 18.69 15.37
N THR A 184 -5.18 18.32 14.55
CA THR A 184 -4.31 19.28 13.85
C THR A 184 -4.43 19.08 12.35
N GLU A 185 -4.35 20.16 11.56
CA GLU A 185 -4.30 20.14 10.08
C GLU A 185 -2.96 19.58 9.57
N ASP A 186 -2.46 18.53 10.22
CA ASP A 186 -1.22 17.85 9.84
C ASP A 186 -1.56 16.76 8.83
N TYR A 187 -0.87 16.82 7.68
CA TYR A 187 -0.97 15.83 6.61
C TYR A 187 0.29 14.97 6.61
N ASP A 188 0.12 13.66 6.72
CA ASP A 188 1.20 12.68 6.65
C ASP A 188 1.74 12.60 5.22
N PHE A 189 0.89 12.77 4.20
CA PHE A 189 1.32 12.81 2.80
C PHE A 189 0.93 14.12 2.12
N ARG A 190 1.92 14.89 1.63
CA ARG A 190 1.64 16.23 1.07
C ARG A 190 2.61 16.75 0.03
N GLY A 191 2.10 17.44 -0.98
CA GLY A 191 2.92 18.00 -2.06
C GLY A 191 3.82 16.94 -2.71
N ALA A 192 3.27 15.75 -2.88
CA ALA A 192 3.99 14.55 -3.26
C ALA A 192 3.11 13.66 -4.15
N THR A 193 3.77 12.80 -4.92
CA THR A 193 3.11 11.80 -5.75
C THR A 193 3.74 10.43 -5.54
N PHE A 194 2.90 9.41 -5.40
CA PHE A 194 3.29 8.01 -5.52
C PHE A 194 2.66 7.41 -6.77
N HIS A 195 3.48 6.73 -7.55
CA HIS A 195 3.10 5.96 -8.73
C HIS A 195 3.33 4.49 -8.43
N THR A 196 2.24 3.75 -8.25
CA THR A 196 2.27 2.31 -8.43
C THR A 196 2.05 2.05 -9.92
N LEU A 197 2.91 1.24 -10.55
CA LEU A 197 2.82 1.00 -12.00
C LEU A 197 1.83 -0.15 -12.22
N SER A 198 1.89 -0.86 -13.35
CA SER A 198 0.98 -1.98 -13.57
C SER A 198 1.03 -3.03 -12.45
N GLY A 199 -0.12 -3.42 -11.92
CA GLY A 199 -0.22 -4.47 -10.91
C GLY A 199 -1.61 -4.56 -10.29
N ASP A 200 -1.80 -5.50 -9.36
CA ASP A 200 -2.95 -5.45 -8.44
C ASP A 200 -2.53 -4.72 -7.16
N ASP A 201 -2.40 -3.39 -7.21
CA ASP A 201 -1.74 -2.61 -6.18
C ASP A 201 -2.64 -2.29 -4.99
N ARG A 202 -2.00 -2.09 -3.84
CA ARG A 202 -2.69 -1.72 -2.60
C ARG A 202 -2.03 -0.51 -1.96
N VAL A 203 -2.80 0.56 -1.82
CA VAL A 203 -2.33 1.79 -1.20
C VAL A 203 -3.19 2.13 0.02
N TYR A 204 -2.57 2.21 1.19
CA TYR A 204 -3.20 2.69 2.40
C TYR A 204 -2.54 3.99 2.79
N ILE A 205 -3.28 5.10 2.69
CA ILE A 205 -2.82 6.44 3.05
C ILE A 205 -3.66 7.14 4.12
N ARG A 206 -3.00 7.66 5.13
CA ARG A 206 -3.62 8.50 6.15
C ARG A 206 -3.24 9.95 5.96
N ASN A 207 -4.15 10.86 6.31
CA ASN A 207 -3.90 12.29 6.36
C ASN A 207 -3.27 12.85 5.06
N ILE A 208 -4.00 12.81 3.95
CA ILE A 208 -3.51 13.22 2.62
C ILE A 208 -3.84 14.69 2.30
N GLY A 209 -2.88 15.47 1.82
CA GLY A 209 -3.08 16.90 1.56
C GLY A 209 -2.28 17.41 0.35
N ARG A 210 -2.91 17.92 -0.72
CA ARG A 210 -2.19 18.44 -1.90
C ARG A 210 -1.25 17.40 -2.52
N ALA A 211 -1.73 16.18 -2.68
CA ALA A 211 -0.93 15.06 -3.13
C ALA A 211 -1.68 14.22 -4.16
N ALA A 212 -0.95 13.34 -4.85
CA ALA A 212 -1.50 12.43 -5.83
C ALA A 212 -1.06 10.99 -5.56
N ILE A 213 -1.96 10.04 -5.82
CA ILE A 213 -1.66 8.62 -5.94
C ILE A 213 -2.09 8.20 -7.33
N ASP A 214 -1.18 7.58 -8.05
CA ASP A 214 -1.40 6.98 -9.36
C ASP A 214 -1.26 5.47 -9.17
N LEU A 215 -2.32 4.73 -9.47
CA LEU A 215 -2.41 3.30 -9.16
C LEU A 215 -1.95 2.39 -10.30
N GLY A 216 -1.72 2.93 -11.50
CA GLY A 216 -1.21 2.10 -12.60
C GLY A 216 -1.15 2.77 -13.96
N ASN A 217 -1.12 4.12 -14.04
CA ASN A 217 -1.13 4.78 -15.34
C ASN A 217 0.23 4.76 -16.06
N GLY A 218 0.25 4.15 -17.25
CA GLY A 218 1.22 4.39 -18.32
C GLY A 218 2.70 4.17 -18.00
N ASP A 219 3.55 4.35 -19.02
CA ASP A 219 5.00 4.20 -18.90
C ASP A 219 5.55 5.20 -17.86
N SER A 220 5.85 4.68 -16.67
CA SER A 220 6.41 5.41 -15.52
C SER A 220 5.46 6.32 -14.76
N GLY A 221 4.17 5.99 -14.65
CA GLY A 221 3.23 6.74 -13.83
C GLY A 221 2.72 8.02 -14.50
N ARG A 222 2.54 7.97 -15.82
CA ARG A 222 2.07 9.11 -16.60
C ARG A 222 0.56 9.12 -16.62
N THR A 223 -0.05 10.11 -15.99
CA THR A 223 -1.52 10.27 -15.92
C THR A 223 -2.19 10.59 -17.26
N ASP A 224 -1.44 10.61 -18.37
CA ASP A 224 -1.94 10.85 -19.72
C ASP A 224 -1.95 9.63 -20.64
N THR A 225 -1.51 8.49 -20.11
CA THR A 225 -1.40 7.25 -20.84
C THR A 225 -1.90 6.15 -19.92
N VAL A 226 -2.80 5.31 -20.41
CA VAL A 226 -3.25 4.12 -19.68
C VAL A 226 -2.23 3.01 -19.89
N ASP A 227 -1.80 2.33 -18.82
CA ASP A 227 -1.10 1.06 -18.95
C ASP A 227 -2.15 -0.04 -19.15
N ILE A 228 -2.03 -0.84 -20.20
CA ILE A 228 -3.03 -1.88 -20.50
C ILE A 228 -2.78 -3.16 -19.70
N ASP A 229 -1.56 -3.31 -19.16
CA ASP A 229 -1.17 -4.46 -18.35
C ASP A 229 -1.47 -4.25 -16.87
N ASP A 230 -2.08 -3.11 -16.53
CA ASP A 230 -2.54 -2.77 -15.19
C ASP A 230 -3.70 -3.64 -14.70
N GLY A 231 -3.75 -3.85 -13.39
CA GLY A 231 -4.61 -4.81 -12.69
C GLY A 231 -5.70 -4.15 -11.85
N ASP A 232 -6.30 -4.90 -10.93
CA ASP A 232 -7.39 -4.40 -10.08
C ASP A 232 -6.82 -3.77 -8.78
N ASP A 233 -6.85 -2.44 -8.67
CA ASP A 233 -6.25 -1.72 -7.56
C ASP A 233 -7.19 -1.44 -6.40
N VAL A 234 -6.61 -1.20 -5.21
CA VAL A 234 -7.35 -0.68 -4.06
C VAL A 234 -6.56 0.42 -3.38
N VAL A 235 -7.22 1.56 -3.19
CA VAL A 235 -6.75 2.60 -2.28
C VAL A 235 -7.71 2.77 -1.09
N ALA A 236 -7.15 2.96 0.11
CA ALA A 236 -7.91 3.32 1.30
C ALA A 236 -7.37 4.60 1.93
N ILE A 237 -8.24 5.60 2.04
CA ILE A 237 -7.91 6.95 2.48
C ILE A 237 -8.57 7.24 3.81
N HIS A 238 -7.76 7.40 4.86
CA HIS A 238 -8.20 7.69 6.22
C HIS A 238 -7.73 9.07 6.71
N GLY A 239 -8.38 9.56 7.77
CA GLY A 239 -8.01 10.80 8.45
C GLY A 239 -8.31 12.07 7.65
N ASN A 240 -7.52 13.10 7.90
CA ASN A 240 -7.69 14.43 7.30
C ASN A 240 -7.34 14.41 5.81
N SER A 241 -8.25 14.79 4.94
CA SER A 241 -8.02 14.67 3.49
C SER A 241 -8.28 16.00 2.79
N TYR A 242 -7.35 16.58 2.05
CA TYR A 242 -7.53 17.90 1.42
C TYR A 242 -6.90 17.94 0.04
N ASP A 243 -7.64 18.41 -0.97
CA ASP A 243 -7.05 18.78 -2.26
C ASP A 243 -6.14 17.68 -2.84
N PHE A 244 -6.63 16.45 -2.97
CA PHE A 244 -5.83 15.30 -3.42
C PHE A 244 -6.41 14.67 -4.69
N ARG A 245 -5.57 13.88 -5.37
CA ARG A 245 -5.93 13.17 -6.59
C ARG A 245 -5.64 11.69 -6.45
N ILE A 246 -6.56 10.86 -6.89
CA ILE A 246 -6.29 9.45 -7.12
C ILE A 246 -6.63 9.12 -8.56
N PHE A 247 -5.71 8.45 -9.23
CA PHE A 247 -5.89 7.87 -10.55
C PHE A 247 -5.87 6.36 -10.36
N GLY A 248 -6.89 5.65 -10.85
CA GLY A 248 -6.93 4.19 -10.91
C GLY A 248 -5.90 3.73 -11.92
N GLY A 249 -6.34 3.45 -13.14
CA GLY A 249 -5.43 3.14 -14.22
C GLY A 249 -6.20 2.37 -15.26
N ASN A 250 -5.93 1.09 -15.38
CA ASN A 250 -6.85 0.18 -16.04
C ASN A 250 -7.07 -1.04 -15.17
N GLY A 251 -8.33 -1.32 -14.87
CA GLY A 251 -8.68 -2.39 -13.96
C GLY A 251 -10.03 -2.10 -13.36
N ASN A 252 -10.50 -2.95 -12.47
CA ASN A 252 -11.66 -2.66 -11.65
C ASN A 252 -11.18 -2.07 -10.33
N ASP A 253 -10.91 -0.77 -10.32
CA ASP A 253 -10.23 -0.12 -9.21
C ASP A 253 -11.23 0.30 -8.12
N VAL A 254 -10.82 0.16 -6.86
CA VAL A 254 -11.68 0.46 -5.72
C VAL A 254 -11.05 1.52 -4.81
N PHE A 255 -11.83 2.56 -4.56
CA PHE A 255 -11.39 3.74 -3.83
C PHE A 255 -12.20 3.84 -2.54
N PHE A 256 -11.64 3.44 -1.40
CA PHE A 256 -12.27 3.62 -0.10
C PHE A 256 -11.91 4.99 0.48
N TRP A 257 -12.93 5.79 0.79
CA TRP A 257 -12.74 7.10 1.44
C TRP A 257 -13.53 7.21 2.74
N TYR A 258 -12.79 7.28 3.86
CA TYR A 258 -13.31 7.42 5.21
C TYR A 258 -13.55 8.90 5.55
N VAL A 259 -14.45 9.51 4.79
CA VAL A 259 -14.69 10.96 4.79
C VAL A 259 -15.15 11.51 6.15
N ASP A 260 -15.86 10.71 6.96
CA ASP A 260 -16.28 11.12 8.31
C ASP A 260 -15.10 11.25 9.30
N GLU A 261 -13.93 10.71 8.97
CA GLU A 261 -12.73 10.89 9.81
C GLU A 261 -12.09 12.27 9.67
N ASN A 262 -12.46 13.01 8.62
CA ASN A 262 -11.79 14.22 8.26
C ASN A 262 -12.26 15.43 9.11
N LYS A 263 -11.30 16.12 9.74
CA LYS A 263 -11.54 17.24 10.66
C LYS A 263 -10.70 18.44 10.24
N GLN A 264 -11.29 19.34 9.44
CA GLN A 264 -10.60 20.54 8.95
C GLN A 264 -11.23 21.83 9.46
N SER A 265 -10.39 22.86 9.62
CA SER A 265 -10.82 24.19 10.08
C SER A 265 -10.93 25.23 8.97
N THR A 266 -10.48 24.89 7.75
CA THR A 266 -10.41 25.77 6.58
C THR A 266 -11.47 25.46 5.53
N SER A 267 -11.66 26.38 4.57
CA SER A 267 -12.56 26.20 3.45
C SER A 267 -12.11 25.03 2.57
N TRP A 268 -12.94 24.00 2.50
CA TRP A 268 -12.64 22.75 1.82
C TRP A 268 -12.39 22.91 0.32
N LEU A 269 -11.28 22.37 -0.18
CA LEU A 269 -11.06 22.04 -1.60
C LEU A 269 -11.15 20.53 -1.72
N GLY A 270 -12.12 20.03 -2.47
CA GLY A 270 -12.37 18.59 -2.54
C GLY A 270 -11.46 17.85 -3.50
N PRO A 271 -11.36 16.53 -3.30
CA PRO A 271 -10.54 15.68 -4.12
C PRO A 271 -11.05 15.52 -5.54
N SER A 272 -10.20 14.94 -6.38
CA SER A 272 -10.59 14.39 -7.67
C SER A 272 -10.24 12.91 -7.72
N PHE A 273 -11.21 12.09 -8.08
CA PHE A 273 -11.05 10.67 -8.36
C PHE A 273 -11.17 10.46 -9.87
N PHE A 274 -10.25 9.69 -10.42
CA PHE A 274 -10.24 9.27 -11.81
C PHE A 274 -10.20 7.76 -11.80
N GLY A 275 -11.16 7.11 -12.46
CA GLY A 275 -11.09 5.65 -12.63
C GLY A 275 -9.89 5.23 -13.48
N THR A 276 -9.43 6.12 -14.35
CA THR A 276 -8.28 5.91 -15.24
C THR A 276 -7.25 7.04 -15.08
N GLY A 277 -6.68 7.54 -16.18
CA GLY A 277 -5.76 8.69 -16.15
C GLY A 277 -6.44 10.04 -15.94
N GLY A 278 -5.63 11.06 -15.66
CA GLY A 278 -6.05 12.44 -15.40
C GLY A 278 -6.14 13.34 -16.63
N TRP A 279 -5.64 12.92 -17.80
CA TRP A 279 -5.56 13.80 -18.96
C TRP A 279 -5.67 13.12 -20.32
N GLY A 280 -6.15 13.87 -21.32
CA GLY A 280 -6.15 13.45 -22.72
C GLY A 280 -6.95 12.16 -22.94
N ASP A 281 -6.44 11.28 -23.81
CA ASP A 281 -7.10 10.02 -24.14
C ASP A 281 -7.19 9.06 -22.93
N ALA A 282 -6.31 9.21 -21.94
CA ALA A 282 -6.34 8.37 -20.75
C ALA A 282 -7.50 8.65 -19.81
N LEU A 283 -8.18 9.81 -19.93
CA LEU A 283 -9.38 10.12 -19.14
C LEU A 283 -10.53 9.15 -19.36
N TRP A 284 -10.63 8.56 -20.55
CA TRP A 284 -11.75 7.72 -20.96
C TRP A 284 -11.27 6.41 -21.61
N GLY A 285 -9.98 6.10 -21.44
CA GLY A 285 -9.30 5.05 -22.18
C GLY A 285 -9.27 3.68 -21.51
N GLY A 286 -9.57 3.60 -20.21
CA GLY A 286 -9.61 2.35 -19.46
C GLY A 286 -10.88 1.55 -19.74
N THR A 287 -10.86 0.27 -19.36
CA THR A 287 -11.89 -0.70 -19.73
C THR A 287 -12.56 -1.41 -18.56
N GLY A 288 -12.06 -1.22 -17.34
CA GLY A 288 -12.66 -1.84 -16.17
C GLY A 288 -13.81 -1.03 -15.59
N THR A 289 -14.28 -1.47 -14.43
CA THR A 289 -15.42 -0.90 -13.72
C THR A 289 -14.94 -0.39 -12.37
N ASP A 290 -14.85 0.93 -12.25
CA ASP A 290 -14.26 1.57 -11.08
C ASP A 290 -15.31 1.94 -10.05
N ARG A 291 -14.98 1.75 -8.77
CA ARG A 291 -15.91 1.99 -7.66
C ARG A 291 -15.35 2.93 -6.59
N LEU A 292 -16.02 4.05 -6.40
CA LEU A 292 -15.81 4.91 -5.23
C LEU A 292 -16.66 4.42 -4.07
N VAL A 293 -16.04 3.98 -2.98
CA VAL A 293 -16.71 3.58 -1.74
C VAL A 293 -16.62 4.71 -0.72
N MET A 294 -17.75 5.38 -0.50
CA MET A 294 -17.91 6.38 0.55
C MET A 294 -18.16 5.65 1.87
N VAL A 295 -17.18 5.62 2.78
CA VAL A 295 -17.32 4.98 4.10
C VAL A 295 -18.02 5.94 5.05
N ILE A 296 -19.34 6.01 4.90
CA ILE A 296 -20.30 6.83 5.64
C ILE A 296 -21.51 5.97 6.05
N PRO A 297 -22.44 6.46 6.90
CA PRO A 297 -23.62 5.69 7.28
C PRO A 297 -24.42 5.19 6.07
N THR A 298 -24.83 3.92 6.09
CA THR A 298 -25.58 3.24 5.01
C THR A 298 -26.98 3.82 4.78
N ASP A 299 -27.50 4.57 5.76
CA ASP A 299 -28.76 5.29 5.70
C ASP A 299 -28.64 6.74 5.20
N THR A 300 -27.43 7.19 4.82
CA THR A 300 -27.22 8.50 4.21
C THR A 300 -28.13 8.68 2.99
N GLU A 301 -28.90 9.76 2.96
CA GLU A 301 -29.83 10.04 1.87
C GLU A 301 -29.08 10.63 0.67
N ILE A 302 -29.31 10.07 -0.52
CA ILE A 302 -28.79 10.64 -1.77
C ILE A 302 -29.80 11.63 -2.34
N VAL A 303 -29.33 12.84 -2.62
CA VAL A 303 -30.09 13.88 -3.30
C VAL A 303 -29.45 14.23 -4.64
N ILE A 304 -30.29 14.30 -5.67
CA ILE A 304 -29.87 14.70 -7.01
C ILE A 304 -30.35 16.13 -7.24
N GLY A 305 -29.44 17.06 -7.56
CA GLY A 305 -29.82 18.40 -7.98
C GLY A 305 -29.02 19.53 -7.34
N THR A 306 -29.71 20.66 -7.14
CA THR A 306 -29.21 22.05 -7.17
C THR A 306 -27.86 22.34 -6.52
N ASP A 307 -27.09 23.28 -7.07
CA ASP A 307 -25.80 23.81 -6.58
C ASP A 307 -25.86 24.53 -5.19
N SER A 308 -26.85 24.20 -4.36
CA SER A 308 -26.92 24.56 -2.94
C SER A 308 -26.06 23.62 -2.10
N THR A 309 -25.55 24.12 -0.97
CA THR A 309 -24.96 23.26 0.06
C THR A 309 -25.98 22.19 0.47
N PRO A 310 -25.60 20.89 0.52
CA PRO A 310 -26.48 19.84 1.00
C PRO A 310 -26.86 20.08 2.47
N ASP A 311 -28.06 19.66 2.85
CA ASP A 311 -28.45 19.60 4.26
C ASP A 311 -27.56 18.56 5.01
N TYR A 312 -27.58 18.56 6.35
CA TYR A 312 -26.82 17.60 7.14
C TYR A 312 -27.33 16.16 6.95
N GLY A 313 -26.41 15.22 6.76
CA GLY A 313 -26.71 13.80 6.53
C GLY A 313 -27.05 13.47 5.07
N TYR A 314 -26.75 14.38 4.14
CA TYR A 314 -27.02 14.21 2.72
C TYR A 314 -25.75 14.01 1.92
N PHE A 315 -25.83 13.07 0.98
CA PHE A 315 -24.90 12.91 -0.11
C PHE A 315 -25.53 13.45 -1.39
N GLN A 316 -24.87 14.40 -2.04
CA GLN A 316 -25.45 15.13 -3.17
C GLN A 316 -24.67 14.84 -4.45
N PHE A 317 -25.41 14.50 -5.50
CA PHE A 317 -24.92 14.51 -6.87
C PHE A 317 -25.32 15.82 -7.56
N VAL A 318 -24.31 16.59 -7.97
CA VAL A 318 -24.44 17.87 -8.66
C VAL A 318 -24.22 17.63 -10.16
N LYS A 319 -25.29 17.84 -10.93
CA LYS A 319 -25.24 17.72 -12.39
C LYS A 319 -24.32 18.79 -13.00
N VAL A 320 -23.49 18.37 -13.96
CA VAL A 320 -22.65 19.28 -14.74
C VAL A 320 -23.08 19.40 -16.19
N ASP A 321 -22.79 20.57 -16.78
CA ASP A 321 -22.97 20.84 -18.20
C ASP A 321 -21.77 20.37 -19.06
N GLY A 322 -20.70 19.87 -18.42
CA GLY A 322 -19.50 19.35 -19.10
C GLY A 322 -18.49 20.43 -19.48
N GLU A 323 -18.31 21.46 -18.65
CA GLU A 323 -17.27 22.46 -18.87
C GLU A 323 -15.86 21.87 -18.65
N TRP A 324 -14.89 22.27 -19.48
CA TRP A 324 -13.48 21.92 -19.29
C TRP A 324 -12.79 22.97 -18.42
N SER A 325 -12.12 22.52 -17.36
CA SER A 325 -11.28 23.37 -16.49
C SER A 325 -9.97 22.64 -16.22
N PRO A 326 -8.84 23.07 -16.83
CA PRO A 326 -7.54 22.50 -16.50
C PRO A 326 -7.06 22.99 -15.13
N ASP A 327 -6.19 22.22 -14.49
CA ASP A 327 -5.35 22.76 -13.42
C ASP A 327 -4.04 23.29 -14.00
N GLU A 328 -3.96 24.60 -14.20
CA GLU A 328 -2.80 25.29 -14.80
C GLU A 328 -1.48 24.97 -14.09
N THR A 329 -1.50 24.63 -12.79
CA THR A 329 -0.27 24.36 -12.04
C THR A 329 0.34 23.00 -12.35
N THR A 330 -0.45 22.08 -12.89
CA THR A 330 -0.03 20.72 -13.19
C THR A 330 -0.01 20.39 -14.68
N GLU A 331 -0.51 21.27 -15.55
CA GLU A 331 -0.66 21.05 -16.99
C GLU A 331 0.65 20.59 -17.68
N ASP A 332 1.78 21.17 -17.29
CA ASP A 332 3.10 20.85 -17.84
C ASP A 332 3.76 19.61 -17.18
N ASN A 333 3.21 19.10 -16.07
CA ASN A 333 3.74 17.91 -15.39
C ASN A 333 3.02 16.65 -15.87
N VAL A 334 3.60 15.94 -16.85
CA VAL A 334 3.02 14.72 -17.43
C VAL A 334 2.75 13.58 -16.45
N TYR A 335 3.38 13.60 -15.27
CA TYR A 335 3.18 12.60 -14.22
C TYR A 335 2.06 12.98 -13.25
N THR A 336 1.62 14.24 -13.20
CA THR A 336 0.59 14.66 -12.22
C THR A 336 -0.45 15.58 -12.83
N ARG A 337 -0.55 15.63 -14.16
CA ARG A 337 -1.48 16.54 -14.83
C ARG A 337 -2.89 15.99 -14.74
N TYR A 338 -3.83 16.88 -14.43
CA TYR A 338 -5.25 16.56 -14.40
C TYR A 338 -6.14 17.74 -14.78
N CYS A 339 -7.34 17.44 -15.20
CA CYS A 339 -8.45 18.40 -15.31
C CYS A 339 -9.21 18.46 -13.97
N GLY A 340 -9.65 19.65 -13.58
CA GLY A 340 -10.62 19.81 -12.49
C GLY A 340 -12.01 19.33 -12.93
N THR A 341 -12.48 19.85 -14.08
CA THR A 341 -13.62 19.29 -14.80
C THR A 341 -13.16 18.94 -16.21
N CYS A 342 -13.43 17.70 -16.64
CA CYS A 342 -12.77 17.10 -17.80
C CYS A 342 -13.57 17.23 -19.10
N GLY A 343 -14.40 18.26 -19.19
CA GLY A 343 -15.20 18.53 -20.38
C GLY A 343 -16.24 17.43 -20.67
N ILE A 344 -16.54 17.27 -21.95
CA ILE A 344 -17.40 16.21 -22.49
C ILE A 344 -16.54 15.30 -23.35
N ASN A 345 -16.60 13.98 -23.13
CA ASN A 345 -15.98 13.03 -24.05
C ASN A 345 -16.68 13.09 -25.42
N GLU A 346 -15.92 13.37 -26.49
CA GLU A 346 -16.49 13.54 -27.83
C GLU A 346 -17.11 12.25 -28.41
N GLY A 347 -16.72 11.08 -27.89
CA GLY A 347 -17.18 9.77 -28.38
C GLY A 347 -18.57 9.35 -27.90
N ASP A 348 -18.87 9.54 -26.62
CA ASP A 348 -20.05 9.00 -25.94
C ASP A 348 -20.80 10.03 -25.05
N ASN A 349 -20.27 11.25 -24.94
CA ASN A 349 -20.79 12.34 -24.11
C ASN A 349 -20.70 12.12 -22.59
N ARG A 350 -19.82 11.23 -22.12
CA ARG A 350 -19.49 11.12 -20.68
C ARG A 350 -18.87 12.41 -20.15
N LYS A 351 -19.05 12.68 -18.85
CA LYS A 351 -18.64 13.93 -18.19
C LYS A 351 -18.13 13.66 -16.78
N THR A 352 -17.38 14.59 -16.22
CA THR A 352 -17.03 14.56 -14.78
C THR A 352 -18.27 14.70 -13.91
N ALA A 353 -18.55 13.72 -13.07
CA ALA A 353 -19.52 13.80 -12.00
C ALA A 353 -19.01 14.71 -10.87
N ILE A 354 -19.90 15.52 -10.28
CA ILE A 354 -19.58 16.34 -9.11
C ILE A 354 -20.44 15.88 -7.95
N PHE A 355 -19.81 15.74 -6.80
CA PHE A 355 -20.48 15.31 -5.59
C PHE A 355 -20.19 16.26 -4.42
N ARG A 356 -21.08 16.23 -3.43
CA ARG A 356 -20.90 16.88 -2.13
C ARG A 356 -21.41 15.95 -1.04
N TYR A 357 -20.85 16.06 0.16
CA TYR A 357 -21.31 15.35 1.32
C TYR A 357 -21.30 16.28 2.53
N SER A 358 -22.33 16.15 3.38
CA SER A 358 -22.31 16.71 4.73
C SER A 358 -22.72 15.66 5.75
N SER A 359 -21.91 15.49 6.79
CA SER A 359 -22.18 14.52 7.85
C SER A 359 -23.46 14.86 8.61
N ILE A 360 -24.08 13.86 9.22
CA ILE A 360 -25.34 14.00 9.96
C ILE A 360 -25.22 14.95 11.17
N ASP A 361 -24.03 15.02 11.76
CA ASP A 361 -23.72 15.91 12.88
C ASP A 361 -23.21 17.29 12.43
N GLY A 362 -23.08 17.50 11.12
CA GLY A 362 -22.57 18.73 10.51
C GLY A 362 -21.09 19.00 10.79
N SER A 363 -20.34 18.02 11.32
CA SER A 363 -18.90 18.16 11.58
C SER A 363 -18.04 18.09 10.32
N VAL A 364 -18.54 17.42 9.27
CA VAL A 364 -17.85 17.27 7.98
C VAL A 364 -18.67 17.89 6.86
N TYR A 365 -17.97 18.60 5.99
CA TYR A 365 -18.47 19.06 4.70
C TYR A 365 -17.37 18.98 3.65
N THR A 366 -17.64 18.28 2.55
CA THR A 366 -16.62 17.97 1.51
C THR A 366 -16.53 18.99 0.39
N GLY A 367 -17.19 20.15 0.46
CA GLY A 367 -17.27 21.02 -0.71
C GLY A 367 -17.70 20.25 -1.97
N HIS A 368 -17.19 20.67 -3.13
CA HIS A 368 -17.21 19.86 -4.33
C HIS A 368 -16.03 18.90 -4.36
N PHE A 369 -16.30 17.64 -4.68
CA PHE A 369 -15.29 16.73 -5.20
C PHE A 369 -15.72 16.17 -6.55
N TYR A 370 -14.73 15.76 -7.33
CA TYR A 370 -14.88 15.44 -8.74
C TYR A 370 -14.61 13.95 -8.95
N VAL A 371 -15.42 13.34 -9.80
CA VAL A 371 -15.31 11.92 -10.16
C VAL A 371 -15.37 11.83 -11.68
N THR A 372 -14.34 11.30 -12.31
CA THR A 372 -14.25 11.19 -13.77
C THR A 372 -14.00 9.75 -14.16
N ASN A 373 -14.75 9.26 -15.15
CA ASN A 373 -14.61 7.90 -15.66
C ASN A 373 -14.67 6.83 -14.57
N MET A 374 -15.66 6.94 -13.68
CA MET A 374 -15.98 5.88 -12.71
C MET A 374 -17.42 5.44 -12.95
N GLU A 375 -17.66 4.15 -12.87
CA GLU A 375 -18.95 3.54 -13.18
C GLU A 375 -19.83 3.41 -11.95
N GLU A 376 -19.24 3.30 -10.75
CA GLU A 376 -19.96 2.93 -9.55
C GLU A 376 -19.62 3.81 -8.34
N ILE A 377 -20.63 4.06 -7.51
CA ILE A 377 -20.47 4.64 -6.18
C ILE A 377 -21.21 3.82 -5.14
N GLN A 378 -20.55 3.53 -4.04
CA GLN A 378 -21.12 2.80 -2.91
C GLN A 378 -21.24 3.72 -1.69
N ILE A 379 -22.41 3.67 -1.03
CA ILE A 379 -22.67 4.37 0.22
C ILE A 379 -22.63 3.36 1.38
N GLY A 380 -21.62 3.54 2.24
CA GLY A 380 -21.31 2.66 3.35
C GLY A 380 -20.54 1.41 2.94
N VAL A 381 -20.34 0.52 3.90
CA VAL A 381 -19.61 -0.76 3.73
C VAL A 381 -20.45 -1.91 4.31
N GLY A 382 -20.23 -3.09 3.76
CA GLY A 382 -20.88 -4.34 4.18
C GLY A 382 -22.30 -4.57 3.64
N GLU A 383 -22.95 -5.62 4.12
CA GLU A 383 -24.19 -6.17 3.53
C GLU A 383 -25.35 -5.17 3.37
N GLU A 384 -25.40 -4.12 4.19
CA GLU A 384 -26.46 -3.09 4.14
C GLU A 384 -26.11 -1.88 3.24
N ALA A 385 -24.88 -1.83 2.73
CA ALA A 385 -24.44 -0.75 1.85
C ALA A 385 -25.18 -0.80 0.50
N LYS A 386 -25.28 0.37 -0.13
CA LYS A 386 -25.99 0.55 -1.40
C LYS A 386 -25.01 0.92 -2.49
N VAL A 387 -25.08 0.21 -3.61
CA VAL A 387 -24.25 0.49 -4.79
C VAL A 387 -25.12 1.14 -5.86
N TYR A 388 -24.63 2.24 -6.42
CA TYR A 388 -25.28 3.01 -7.46
C TYR A 388 -24.40 3.01 -8.70
N GLU A 389 -24.99 2.77 -9.86
CA GLU A 389 -24.36 3.07 -11.14
C GLU A 389 -24.39 4.58 -11.37
N ILE A 390 -23.27 5.13 -11.84
CA ILE A 390 -23.12 6.53 -12.19
C ILE A 390 -23.49 6.70 -13.67
N ASP A 391 -24.61 7.38 -13.94
CA ASP A 391 -24.95 7.84 -15.29
C ASP A 391 -24.29 9.21 -15.50
N ASP A 392 -23.01 9.20 -15.84
CA ASP A 392 -22.19 10.39 -16.07
C ASP A 392 -22.49 11.12 -17.39
N ILE A 393 -23.39 10.57 -18.22
CA ILE A 393 -23.90 11.19 -19.45
C ILE A 393 -25.09 12.10 -19.11
N ASN A 394 -26.10 11.54 -18.45
CA ASN A 394 -27.34 12.24 -18.12
C ASN A 394 -27.26 12.99 -16.79
N GLY A 395 -26.28 12.63 -15.95
CA GLY A 395 -26.11 13.11 -14.60
C GLY A 395 -27.19 12.53 -13.68
N ASP A 396 -27.16 11.21 -13.48
CA ASP A 396 -28.07 10.49 -12.59
C ASP A 396 -27.31 9.42 -11.79
N LEU A 397 -27.95 8.91 -10.72
CA LEU A 397 -27.46 7.79 -9.92
C LEU A 397 -28.54 6.72 -9.82
N ILE A 398 -28.23 5.52 -10.30
CA ILE A 398 -29.20 4.43 -10.39
C ILE A 398 -28.85 3.36 -9.36
N LEU A 399 -29.68 3.19 -8.34
CA LEU A 399 -29.49 2.11 -7.35
C LEU A 399 -29.53 0.75 -8.05
N ASN A 400 -28.43 0.01 -7.98
CA ASN A 400 -28.32 -1.32 -8.54
C ASN A 400 -28.21 -2.36 -7.42
N ASN A 401 -29.29 -3.13 -7.22
CA ASN A 401 -29.37 -4.16 -6.17
C ASN A 401 -28.73 -5.49 -6.58
N ASP A 402 -28.29 -5.63 -7.84
CA ASP A 402 -27.61 -6.82 -8.33
C ASP A 402 -26.08 -6.75 -8.10
N LEU A 403 -25.55 -5.56 -7.82
CA LEU A 403 -24.15 -5.36 -7.44
C LEU A 403 -23.92 -5.73 -5.98
N THR A 404 -22.85 -6.50 -5.73
CA THR A 404 -22.47 -6.90 -4.36
C THR A 404 -21.75 -5.74 -3.68
N PRO A 405 -22.23 -5.25 -2.52
CA PRO A 405 -21.49 -4.25 -1.75
C PRO A 405 -20.17 -4.80 -1.22
N LEU A 406 -19.16 -3.93 -1.15
CA LEU A 406 -17.84 -4.26 -0.62
C LEU A 406 -17.79 -4.05 0.89
N GLU A 407 -17.00 -4.91 1.55
CA GLU A 407 -16.57 -4.76 2.94
C GLU A 407 -15.34 -3.85 3.02
N GLU A 408 -15.00 -3.38 4.23
CA GLU A 408 -13.74 -2.67 4.46
C GLU A 408 -12.54 -3.56 4.07
N PRO A 409 -11.51 -3.00 3.42
CA PRO A 409 -10.32 -3.76 3.06
C PRO A 409 -9.53 -4.16 4.32
N GLU A 410 -8.99 -5.38 4.33
CA GLU A 410 -8.16 -5.84 5.44
C GLU A 410 -6.82 -5.10 5.44
N PHE A 411 -6.58 -4.33 6.50
CA PHE A 411 -5.33 -3.59 6.65
C PHE A 411 -4.15 -4.54 6.96
N PRO A 412 -3.06 -4.51 6.18
CA PRO A 412 -1.97 -5.48 6.30
C PRO A 412 -0.99 -5.11 7.43
N THR A 413 -1.47 -5.19 8.67
CA THR A 413 -0.76 -4.81 9.91
C THR A 413 0.61 -5.48 10.10
N GLN A 414 0.86 -6.62 9.46
CA GLN A 414 2.13 -7.35 9.51
C GLN A 414 3.31 -6.54 8.95
N TYR A 415 3.04 -5.56 8.09
CA TYR A 415 4.06 -4.67 7.53
C TYR A 415 4.30 -3.41 8.37
N CYS A 416 3.58 -3.26 9.48
CA CYS A 416 3.81 -2.15 10.41
C CYS A 416 4.79 -2.53 11.51
N LYS A 417 5.94 -1.84 11.52
CA LYS A 417 6.95 -1.96 12.57
C LYS A 417 6.41 -1.35 13.87
N LYS A 418 6.08 -2.20 14.85
CA LYS A 418 5.59 -1.75 16.17
C LYS A 418 6.69 -1.00 16.93
N THR A 419 6.34 0.15 17.49
CA THR A 419 7.12 0.91 18.48
C THR A 419 7.16 0.18 19.83
N ASP A 420 7.60 -1.08 19.88
CA ASP A 420 7.74 -1.77 21.16
C ASP A 420 9.04 -1.31 21.85
N ASP A 421 8.92 -0.18 22.58
CA ASP A 421 9.89 0.56 23.39
C ASP A 421 10.50 -0.25 24.57
N SER A 422 10.55 -1.59 24.50
CA SER A 422 11.23 -2.41 25.51
C SER A 422 11.69 -3.80 25.07
N LYS A 423 11.61 -4.16 23.77
CA LYS A 423 12.02 -5.51 23.32
C LYS A 423 12.82 -5.53 22.02
N ILE A 424 13.81 -4.64 21.91
CA ILE A 424 14.98 -4.89 21.05
C ILE A 424 15.84 -5.99 21.72
N THR A 425 15.31 -7.21 21.76
CA THR A 425 16.06 -8.47 21.88
C THR A 425 15.24 -9.68 21.44
N SER A 426 13.95 -9.56 21.02
CA SER A 426 13.11 -10.77 20.92
C SER A 426 12.71 -11.32 19.56
N ASP A 427 12.86 -10.63 18.43
CA ASP A 427 12.40 -11.24 17.17
C ASP A 427 13.37 -12.27 16.60
N GLY A 428 14.67 -12.14 16.93
CA GLY A 428 15.60 -13.27 16.89
C GLY A 428 15.29 -14.34 17.95
N ASN A 429 14.78 -13.98 19.14
CA ASN A 429 14.45 -14.95 20.19
C ASN A 429 13.15 -15.71 19.98
N THR A 430 12.21 -15.33 19.12
CA THR A 430 11.02 -16.17 18.91
C THR A 430 11.37 -17.41 18.09
N ILE A 431 12.24 -17.25 17.09
CA ILE A 431 12.83 -18.35 16.33
C ILE A 431 13.87 -19.10 17.19
N TYR A 432 14.76 -18.40 17.90
CA TYR A 432 15.72 -19.04 18.81
C TYR A 432 15.07 -19.73 20.01
N ARG A 433 13.96 -19.23 20.58
CA ARG A 433 13.22 -19.91 21.66
C ARG A 433 12.48 -21.13 21.14
N LYS A 434 11.96 -21.11 19.91
CA LYS A 434 11.45 -22.32 19.26
C LYS A 434 12.57 -23.35 19.04
N MET A 435 13.74 -22.95 18.55
CA MET A 435 14.90 -23.83 18.37
C MET A 435 15.53 -24.33 19.68
N ILE A 436 15.64 -23.49 20.71
CA ILE A 436 16.14 -23.85 22.03
C ILE A 436 15.12 -24.77 22.73
N SER A 437 13.82 -24.49 22.61
CA SER A 437 12.76 -25.39 23.07
C SER A 437 12.88 -26.75 22.40
N GLN A 438 13.12 -26.80 21.09
CA GLN A 438 13.27 -28.04 20.33
C GLN A 438 14.54 -28.81 20.70
N THR A 439 15.67 -28.12 20.87
CA THR A 439 16.94 -28.73 21.32
C THR A 439 16.83 -29.25 22.76
N PHE A 440 16.19 -28.50 23.65
CA PHE A 440 15.96 -28.89 25.03
C PHE A 440 14.98 -30.07 25.13
N MET A 441 13.92 -30.08 24.31
CA MET A 441 12.96 -31.18 24.23
C MET A 441 13.60 -32.46 23.66
N ASN A 442 14.43 -32.36 22.63
CA ASN A 442 15.22 -33.48 22.11
C ASN A 442 16.19 -34.04 23.15
N MET A 443 16.82 -33.17 23.96
CA MET A 443 17.72 -33.58 25.04
C MET A 443 16.95 -34.29 26.17
N ILE A 444 15.75 -33.83 26.53
CA ILE A 444 14.87 -34.50 27.50
C ILE A 444 14.42 -35.87 26.98
N ILE A 445 14.03 -35.98 25.70
CA ILE A 445 13.64 -37.25 25.08
C ILE A 445 14.82 -38.23 25.10
N PHE A 446 16.04 -37.78 24.78
CA PHE A 446 17.24 -38.61 24.84
C PHE A 446 17.55 -39.11 26.26
N PHE A 447 17.46 -38.23 27.26
CA PHE A 447 17.64 -38.59 28.68
C PHE A 447 16.59 -39.58 29.17
N LEU A 448 15.32 -39.39 28.78
CA LEU A 448 14.25 -40.33 29.11
C LEU A 448 14.47 -41.70 28.46
N PHE A 449 14.95 -41.74 27.21
CA PHE A 449 15.29 -42.99 26.52
C PHE A 449 16.44 -43.74 27.20
N THR A 450 17.52 -43.04 27.55
CA THR A 450 18.67 -43.65 28.24
C THR A 450 18.31 -44.11 29.65
N PHE A 451 17.49 -43.37 30.37
CA PHE A 451 16.99 -43.74 31.69
C PHE A 451 16.02 -44.93 31.65
N LEU A 452 15.15 -45.01 30.64
CA LEU A 452 14.29 -46.17 30.43
C LEU A 452 15.10 -47.42 30.07
N PHE A 453 16.13 -47.29 29.24
CA PHE A 453 17.04 -48.41 28.91
C PHE A 453 17.87 -48.90 30.09
N SER A 454 18.22 -48.03 31.05
CA SER A 454 18.96 -48.44 32.26
C SER A 454 18.07 -49.11 33.32
N ILE A 455 16.76 -48.95 33.23
CA ILE A 455 15.78 -49.63 34.11
C ILE A 455 15.32 -50.98 33.50
N LEU A 456 15.41 -51.13 32.17
CA LEU A 456 14.98 -52.31 31.44
C LEU A 456 16.08 -53.36 31.21
N ASN A 457 17.36 -53.00 31.39
CA ASN A 457 18.48 -53.93 31.57
C ASN A 457 18.73 -54.15 33.07
#